data_AF-A0A551YQU0-F1
#
_entry.id   AF-A0A551YQU0-F1
#
_cell.length_a   1.000
_cell.length_b   1.000
_cell.length_c   1.000
_cell.angle_alpha   90.00
_cell.angle_beta   90.00
_cell.angle_gamma   90.00
#
_symmetry.space_group_name_H-M   'P 1'
#
loop_
_entity.id
_entity.type
_entity.pdbx_description
1 polymer ?
#
loop_
_entity_poly.entity_id
_entity_poly.type
_entity_poly.pdbx_seq_one_letter_code
_entity_poly.pdbx_strand_id
1 'polypeptide(L)'
;MGTWEGTIDRETAIWARFYDPEGNLIPLPEEAAQEQAAAAQEQAAAAQEQAAAAQEQLNATQQALEAERQRSQQLAARLREMGIEL
;
A
#
# COMPACT_ATOMS: atom_id res chain seq x y z
N MET A 1 -10.31 -27.63 -26.04
CA MET A 1 -11.64 -27.08 -25.71
C MET A 1 -12.33 -28.12 -24.86
N GLY A 2 -12.83 -27.74 -23.69
CA GLY A 2 -13.36 -28.68 -22.70
C GLY A 2 -14.70 -28.23 -22.16
N THR A 3 -15.37 -29.16 -21.49
CA THR A 3 -16.66 -28.92 -20.84
C THR A 3 -16.42 -28.63 -19.36
N TRP A 4 -16.78 -27.44 -18.91
CA TRP A 4 -16.75 -27.05 -17.51
C TRP A 4 -18.16 -27.05 -16.95
N GLU A 5 -18.39 -27.76 -15.85
CA GLU A 5 -19.66 -27.73 -15.15
C GLU A 5 -19.67 -26.56 -14.16
N GLY A 6 -20.65 -25.68 -14.29
CA GLY A 6 -20.84 -24.60 -13.35
C GLY A 6 -22.01 -23.69 -13.70
N THR A 7 -22.19 -22.64 -12.91
CA THR A 7 -23.34 -21.75 -13.00
C THR A 7 -22.96 -20.46 -13.69
N ILE A 8 -23.58 -20.17 -14.84
CA ILE A 8 -23.46 -18.88 -15.54
C ILE A 8 -24.87 -18.31 -15.68
N ASP A 9 -25.05 -17.03 -15.36
CA ASP A 9 -26.34 -16.33 -15.40
C ASP A 9 -27.48 -17.05 -14.63
N ARG A 10 -27.13 -17.68 -13.49
CA ARG A 10 -28.02 -18.51 -12.64
C ARG A 10 -28.46 -19.85 -13.26
N GLU A 11 -27.91 -20.21 -14.41
CA GLU A 11 -28.13 -21.52 -15.03
C GLU A 11 -26.91 -22.43 -14.80
N THR A 12 -27.14 -23.52 -14.06
CA THR A 12 -26.12 -24.55 -13.84
C THR A 12 -26.17 -25.52 -15.01
N ALA A 13 -25.13 -25.51 -15.84
CA ALA A 13 -25.03 -26.35 -17.03
C ALA A 13 -23.58 -26.72 -17.32
N ILE A 14 -23.41 -27.59 -18.32
CA ILE A 14 -22.10 -27.91 -18.88
C ILE A 14 -21.80 -26.86 -19.95
N TRP A 15 -20.91 -25.94 -19.63
CA TRP A 15 -20.50 -24.86 -20.52
C TRP A 15 -19.26 -25.24 -21.31
N ALA A 16 -19.22 -24.84 -22.59
CA ALA A 16 -18.00 -24.93 -23.38
C ALA A 16 -17.01 -23.85 -22.91
N ARG A 17 -15.86 -24.26 -22.37
CA ARG A 17 -14.80 -23.36 -21.92
C ARG A 17 -13.48 -23.63 -22.67
N PHE A 18 -12.69 -22.57 -22.79
CA PHE A 18 -11.36 -22.64 -23.36
C PHE A 18 -10.36 -23.04 -22.28
N TYR A 19 -9.48 -23.97 -22.63
CA TYR A 19 -8.39 -24.44 -21.78
C TYR A 19 -7.09 -24.16 -22.52
N ASP A 20 -6.05 -23.82 -21.78
CA ASP A 20 -4.70 -23.72 -22.30
C ASP A 20 -4.11 -25.12 -22.60
N PRO A 21 -2.92 -25.22 -23.22
CA PRO A 21 -2.26 -26.51 -23.48
C PRO A 21 -1.91 -27.30 -22.22
N GLU A 22 -1.88 -26.64 -21.05
CA GLU A 22 -1.55 -27.21 -19.75
C GLU A 22 -2.79 -27.73 -19.00
N GLY A 23 -3.99 -27.50 -19.55
CA GLY A 23 -5.27 -27.93 -18.97
C GLY A 23 -5.86 -26.93 -17.98
N ASN A 24 -5.33 -25.70 -17.91
CA ASN A 24 -5.88 -24.62 -17.10
C ASN A 24 -7.01 -23.93 -17.84
N LEU A 25 -8.06 -23.59 -17.10
CA LEU A 25 -9.19 -22.82 -17.61
C LEU A 25 -8.71 -21.42 -18.01
N ILE A 26 -8.92 -21.02 -19.26
CA ILE A 26 -8.62 -19.66 -19.69
C ILE A 26 -9.76 -18.76 -19.17
N PRO A 27 -9.48 -17.80 -18.28
CA PRO A 27 -10.46 -16.82 -17.86
C PRO A 27 -10.87 -15.96 -19.06
N LEU A 28 -12.12 -15.50 -19.09
CA LEU A 28 -12.54 -14.57 -20.13
C LEU A 28 -11.72 -13.27 -19.99
N PRO A 29 -11.49 -12.55 -21.10
CA PRO A 29 -10.77 -11.27 -21.03
C PRO A 29 -11.43 -10.27 -20.08
N GLU A 30 -12.75 -10.36 -19.90
CA GLU A 30 -13.49 -9.53 -18.94
C GLU A 30 -13.17 -9.89 -17.48
N GLU A 31 -13.03 -11.18 -17.15
CA GLU A 31 -12.64 -11.61 -15.80
C GLU A 31 -11.18 -11.25 -15.51
N ALA A 32 -10.29 -11.47 -16.48
CA ALA A 32 -8.89 -11.07 -16.37
C ALA A 32 -8.74 -9.55 -16.20
N ALA A 33 -9.57 -8.75 -16.88
CA ALA A 33 -9.58 -7.30 -16.72
C ALA A 33 -10.10 -6.88 -15.33
N GLN A 34 -11.11 -7.55 -14.80
CA GLN A 34 -11.60 -7.29 -13.44
C GLN A 34 -10.56 -7.64 -12.38
N GLU A 35 -9.90 -8.80 -12.50
CA GLU A 35 -8.82 -9.19 -11.60
C GLU A 35 -7.65 -8.19 -11.65
N GLN A 36 -7.25 -7.74 -12.85
CA GLN A 36 -6.21 -6.72 -13.01
C GLN A 36 -6.63 -5.38 -12.39
N ALA A 37 -7.88 -4.96 -12.56
CA ALA A 37 -8.38 -3.73 -11.96
C ALA A 37 -8.42 -3.80 -10.44
N ALA A 38 -8.81 -4.95 -9.87
CA ALA A 38 -8.80 -5.19 -8.43
C ALA A 38 -7.37 -5.18 -7.88
N ALA A 39 -6.44 -5.89 -8.53
CA ALA A 39 -5.03 -5.91 -8.16
C ALA A 39 -4.40 -4.50 -8.25
N ALA A 40 -4.74 -3.73 -9.29
CA ALA A 40 -4.25 -2.35 -9.42
C ALA A 40 -4.80 -1.43 -8.32
N GLN A 41 -6.06 -1.59 -7.91
CA GLN A 41 -6.62 -0.85 -6.78
C GLN A 41 -5.93 -1.20 -5.46
N GLU A 42 -5.69 -2.49 -5.20
CA GLU A 42 -4.99 -2.93 -4.01
C GLU A 42 -3.56 -2.37 -3.95
N GLN A 43 -2.83 -2.42 -5.07
CA GLN A 43 -1.50 -1.83 -5.18
C GLN A 43 -1.52 -0.32 -4.96
N ALA A 44 -2.52 0.38 -5.51
CA ALA A 44 -2.68 1.83 -5.31
C ALA A 44 -2.97 2.16 -3.84
N ALA A 45 -3.82 1.37 -3.16
CA ALA A 45 -4.11 1.54 -1.74
C ALA A 45 -2.85 1.29 -0.88
N ALA A 46 -2.11 0.21 -1.14
CA ALA A 46 -0.87 -0.09 -0.45
C ALA A 46 0.19 1.01 -0.66
N ALA A 47 0.31 1.54 -1.87
CA ALA A 47 1.23 2.63 -2.17
C ALA A 47 0.84 3.93 -1.44
N GLN A 48 -0.45 4.24 -1.34
CA GLN A 48 -0.94 5.40 -0.57
C GLN A 48 -0.65 5.24 0.92
N GLU A 49 -0.87 4.06 1.50
CA GLU A 49 -0.57 3.78 2.90
C GLU A 49 0.93 3.95 3.20
N GLN A 50 1.79 3.40 2.32
CA GLN A 50 3.24 3.58 2.45
C GLN A 50 3.66 5.04 2.35
N ALA A 51 3.07 5.81 1.43
CA ALA A 51 3.34 7.23 1.30
C ALA A 51 2.92 8.02 2.55
N ALA A 52 1.74 7.70 3.12
CA ALA A 52 1.27 8.32 4.35
C ALA A 52 2.19 8.00 5.54
N ALA A 53 2.60 6.73 5.69
CA ALA A 53 3.54 6.31 6.73
C ALA A 53 4.91 7.00 6.60
N ALA A 54 5.44 7.11 5.39
CA ALA A 54 6.69 7.81 5.13
C ALA A 54 6.58 9.31 5.48
N GLN A 55 5.45 9.94 5.13
CA GLN A 55 5.20 11.34 5.46
C GLN A 55 5.12 11.57 6.98
N GLU A 56 4.47 10.66 7.70
CA GLU A 56 4.39 10.70 9.16
C GLU A 56 5.77 10.55 9.80
N GLN A 57 6.59 9.61 9.32
CA GLN A 57 7.97 9.44 9.79
C GLN A 57 8.84 10.68 9.56
N LEU A 58 8.70 11.33 8.40
CA LEU A 58 9.40 12.59 8.11
C LEU A 58 8.97 13.69 9.07
N ASN A 59 7.67 13.83 9.30
CA ASN A 59 7.14 14.82 10.26
C ASN A 59 7.62 14.55 11.69
N ALA A 60 7.59 13.30 12.14
CA ALA A 60 8.09 12.91 13.46
C ALA A 60 9.59 13.19 13.62
N THR A 61 10.37 12.92 12.57
CA THR A 61 11.82 13.19 12.55
C THR A 61 12.11 14.70 12.61
N GLN A 62 11.37 15.51 11.86
CA GLN A 62 11.49 16.97 11.91
C GLN A 62 11.15 17.50 13.31
N GLN A 63 10.04 17.06 13.88
CA GLN A 63 9.64 17.47 15.24
C GLN A 63 10.68 17.07 16.29
N ALA A 64 11.27 15.88 16.18
CA ALA A 64 12.32 15.43 17.10
C ALA A 64 13.57 16.33 16.99
N LEU A 65 13.99 16.68 15.78
CA LEU A 65 15.12 17.57 15.53
C LEU A 65 14.86 18.99 16.08
N GLU A 66 13.66 19.52 15.86
CA GLU A 66 13.25 20.83 16.38
C GLU A 66 13.20 20.84 17.91
N ALA A 67 12.67 19.78 18.53
CA ALA A 67 12.63 19.63 19.98
C ALA A 67 14.04 19.54 20.58
N GLU A 68 14.96 18.83 19.94
CA GLU A 68 16.36 18.76 20.36
C GLU A 68 17.03 20.14 20.27
N ARG A 69 16.83 20.85 19.16
CA ARG A 69 17.32 22.22 18.96
C ARG A 69 16.80 23.17 20.02
N GLN A 70 15.51 23.10 20.35
CA GLN A 70 14.91 23.93 21.41
C GLN A 70 15.50 23.59 22.77
N ARG A 71 15.63 22.30 23.12
CA ARG A 71 16.25 21.89 24.39
C ARG A 71 17.68 22.39 24.50
N SER A 72 18.48 22.22 23.45
CA SER A 72 19.87 22.69 23.40
C SER A 72 19.95 24.21 23.58
N GLN A 73 19.08 24.97 22.91
CA GLN A 73 19.00 26.43 23.10
C GLN A 73 18.57 26.83 24.51
N GLN A 74 17.60 26.14 25.11
CA GLN A 74 17.16 26.40 26.48
C GLN A 74 18.27 26.08 27.49
N LEU A 75 18.98 24.97 27.32
CA LEU A 75 20.14 24.59 28.12
C LEU A 75 21.24 25.65 28.00
N ALA A 76 21.59 26.06 26.77
CA ALA A 76 22.58 27.12 26.54
C ALA A 76 22.16 28.45 27.17
N ALA A 77 20.90 28.85 27.05
CA ALA A 77 20.36 30.05 27.67
C ALA A 77 20.45 29.97 29.20
N ARG A 78 20.08 28.83 29.79
CA ARG A 78 20.12 28.61 31.24
C ARG A 78 21.53 28.56 31.79
N LEU A 79 22.49 28.00 31.04
CA LEU A 79 23.92 28.02 31.39
C LEU A 79 24.49 29.44 31.36
N ARG A 80 24.12 30.25 30.34
CA ARG A 80 24.48 31.68 30.27
C ARG A 80 23.86 32.48 31.43
N GLU A 81 22.61 32.21 31.78
CA GLU A 81 21.92 32.87 32.90
C GLU A 81 22.59 32.57 34.26
N MET A 82 23.17 31.37 34.40
CA MET A 82 23.96 31.00 35.58
C MET A 82 25.41 31.52 35.56
N GLY A 83 25.81 32.30 34.55
CA GLY A 83 27.13 32.93 34.47
C GLY A 83 28.29 31.98 34.17
N ILE A 84 28.00 30.79 33.61
CA ILE A 84 29.02 29.84 33.17
C ILE A 84 29.34 30.16 31.71
N GLU A 85 30.20 31.15 31.51
CA GLU A 85 30.74 31.50 30.19
C GLU A 85 31.86 30.52 29.83
N LEU A 86 31.76 29.89 28.66
CA LEU A 86 32.73 28.95 28.10
C LEU A 86 33.72 29.69 27.20
#